data_AF-A0AA51IYF6-F1
#
_entry.id   AF-A0AA51IYF6-F1
#
_cell.length_a   1.000
_cell.length_b   1.000
_cell.length_c   1.000
_cell.angle_alpha   90.00
_cell.angle_beta   90.00
_cell.angle_gamma   90.00
#
_symmetry.space_group_name_H-M   'P 1'
#
loop_
_entity.id
_entity.type
_entity.pdbx_description
1 polymer ?
#
loop_
_entity_poly.entity_id
_entity_poly.type
_entity_poly.pdbx_seq_one_letter_code
_entity_poly.pdbx_strand_id
1 'polypeptide(L)' 'EPTWVLQGKVNVKVREFKGKLYVDIRQFYEKNGELLPGKKGISLTPDMWRKLLSLGEDI' A
#
# COMPACT_ATOMS: atom_id res chain seq x y z
N GLU A 1 -7.32 3.47 -9.09
CA GLU A 1 -5.98 2.92 -8.80
C GLU A 1 -6.09 1.43 -8.58
N PRO A 2 -5.29 0.60 -9.28
CA PRO A 2 -5.23 -0.84 -9.04
C PRO A 2 -5.03 -1.15 -7.55
N THR A 3 -5.84 -2.06 -7.00
CA THR A 3 -5.88 -2.39 -5.57
C THR A 3 -5.88 -3.90 -5.40
N TRP A 4 -5.06 -4.41 -4.48
CA TRP A 4 -4.97 -5.81 -4.12
C TRP A 4 -5.09 -5.99 -2.61
N VAL A 5 -5.77 -7.03 -2.16
CA VAL A 5 -5.86 -7.39 -0.73
C VAL A 5 -4.64 -8.25 -0.39
N LEU A 6 -3.87 -7.87 0.63
CA LEU A 6 -2.80 -8.70 1.18
C LEU A 6 -3.34 -9.60 2.30
N GLN A 7 -4.00 -9.00 3.30
CA GLN A 7 -4.50 -9.73 4.46
C GLN A 7 -5.66 -8.97 5.11
N GLY A 8 -6.85 -9.57 5.14
CA GLY A 8 -8.03 -8.95 5.75
C GLY A 8 -8.33 -7.58 5.14
N LYS A 9 -8.21 -6.50 5.95
CA LYS A 9 -8.39 -5.11 5.52
C LYS A 9 -7.08 -4.40 5.15
N VAL A 10 -5.97 -5.12 5.01
CA VAL A 10 -4.69 -4.58 4.54
C VAL A 10 -4.62 -4.71 3.03
N ASN A 11 -4.54 -3.57 2.34
CA ASN A 11 -4.52 -3.50 0.88
C ASN A 11 -3.22 -2.86 0.38
N VAL A 12 -2.80 -3.27 -0.81
CA VAL A 12 -1.75 -2.63 -1.62
C VAL A 12 -2.41 -1.86 -2.75
N LYS A 13 -1.96 -0.64 -3.01
CA LYS A 13 -2.38 0.19 -4.14
C LYS A 13 -1.18 0.73 -4.89
N VAL A 14 -1.27 0.77 -6.22
CA VAL A 14 -0.37 1.56 -7.05
C VAL A 14 -1.07 2.87 -7.36
N ARG A 15 -0.52 3.98 -6.85
CA ARG A 15 -1.17 5.30 -6.85
C ARG A 15 -0.24 6.41 -7.32
N GLU A 16 -0.81 7.45 -7.92
CA GLU A 16 -0.08 8.68 -8.25
C GLU A 16 -0.47 9.80 -7.29
N PHE A 17 0.53 10.53 -6.78
CA PHE A 17 0.30 11.72 -5.98
C PHE A 17 1.31 12.79 -6.36
N LYS A 18 0.80 13.94 -6.82
CA LYS A 18 1.61 15.08 -7.28
C LYS A 18 2.67 14.68 -8.32
N GLY A 19 2.28 13.90 -9.32
CA GLY A 19 3.17 13.45 -10.41
C GLY A 19 4.19 12.39 -10.01
N LYS A 20 4.07 11.80 -8.82
CA LYS A 20 4.96 10.73 -8.34
C LYS A 20 4.17 9.45 -8.08
N LEU A 21 4.72 8.33 -8.53
CA LEU A 21 4.16 7.00 -8.33
C LEU A 21 4.53 6.46 -6.94
N TYR A 22 3.60 5.75 -6.30
CA TYR A 22 3.79 5.10 -5.02
C TYR A 22 3.14 3.72 -4.99
N VAL A 23 3.76 2.81 -4.25
CA VAL A 23 3.15 1.57 -3.77
C VAL A 23 2.69 1.82 -2.32
N ASP A 24 1.39 2.00 -2.11
CA ASP A 24 0.80 2.24 -0.78
C ASP A 24 0.30 0.93 -0.18
N ILE A 25 0.86 0.55 0.98
CA ILE A 25 0.46 -0.61 1.76
C ILE A 25 -0.24 -0.09 3.02
N ARG A 26 -1.53 -0.36 3.19
CA ARG A 26 -2.33 0.31 4.23
C ARG A 26 -3.42 -0.56 4.80
N GLN A 27 -3.59 -0.48 6.12
CA GLN A 27 -4.76 -1.02 6.81
C GLN A 27 -5.94 -0.06 6.65
N PHE A 28 -7.01 -0.55 6.05
CA PHE A 28 -8.27 0.16 5.92
C PHE A 28 -9.16 -0.13 7.13
N TYR A 29 -9.98 0.86 7.46
CA TYR A 29 -11.07 0.70 8.43
C TYR A 29 -12.38 0.95 7.72
N GLU A 30 -13.47 0.50 8.34
CA GLU A 30 -14.81 0.67 7.80
C GLU A 30 -15.56 1.72 8.59
N LYS A 31 -16.25 2.60 7.89
CA LYS A 31 -17.09 3.64 8.47
C LYS A 31 -18.28 3.86 7.56
N ASN A 32 -19.50 3.72 8.07
CA ASN A 32 -20.74 3.87 7.31
C ASN A 32 -20.81 2.97 6.05
N GLY A 33 -20.25 1.75 6.12
CA GLY A 33 -20.19 0.82 4.97
C GLY A 33 -19.09 1.12 3.95
N GLU A 34 -18.31 2.19 4.14
CA GLU A 34 -17.19 2.54 3.27
C GLU A 34 -15.85 2.11 3.85
N LEU A 35 -14.96 1.58 2.99
CA LEU A 35 -13.57 1.30 3.35
C LEU A 35 -12.71 2.55 3.17
N LEU A 36 -12.20 3.07 4.28
CA LEU A 36 -11.38 4.28 4.33
C LEU A 36 -9.93 3.94 4.73
N PRO A 37 -8.94 4.67 4.20
CA PRO A 37 -7.53 4.44 4.55
C PRO A 37 -7.27 4.80 6.02
N GLY A 38 -6.70 3.88 6.79
CA GLY A 38 -6.29 4.12 8.16
C GLY A 38 -4.92 4.78 8.30
N LYS A 39 -4.57 5.15 9.54
CA LYS A 39 -3.25 5.71 9.88
C LYS A 39 -2.12 4.68 9.75
N LYS A 40 -2.43 3.39 9.94
CA LYS A 40 -1.45 2.28 9.85
C LYS A 40 -1.18 1.94 8.39
N GLY A 41 -0.01 2.32 7.89
CA GLY A 41 0.43 2.01 6.53
C GLY A 41 1.58 2.89 6.08
N ILE A 42 2.21 2.51 4.97
CA ILE A 42 3.35 3.20 4.37
C ILE A 42 3.14 3.36 2.86
N SER A 43 3.54 4.51 2.32
CA SER A 43 3.63 4.72 0.88
C SER A 43 5.09 4.67 0.47
N LEU A 44 5.44 3.66 -0.33
CA LEU A 44 6.80 3.44 -0.81
C LEU A 44 6.97 4.10 -2.17
N THR A 45 8.11 4.75 -2.38
CA THR A 45 8.53 5.11 -3.75
C THR A 45 8.90 3.84 -4.53
N PRO A 46 9.00 3.90 -5.87
CA PRO A 46 9.42 2.75 -6.67
C PRO A 46 10.79 2.21 -6.26
N ASP A 47 11.71 3.07 -5.84
CA ASP A 47 13.04 2.66 -5.35
C ASP A 47 12.96 1.92 -4.01
N MET A 48 12.17 2.41 -3.06
CA MET A 48 11.95 1.74 -1.78
C MET A 48 11.27 0.37 -1.98
N TRP A 49 10.32 0.28 -2.91
CA TRP A 49 9.66 -0.97 -3.26
C TRP A 49 10.63 -1.99 -3.85
N ARG A 50 11.48 -1.57 -4.81
CA ARG A 50 12.53 -2.43 -5.37
C ARG A 50 13.50 -2.93 -4.29
N LYS A 51 13.89 -2.06 -3.36
CA LYS A 51 14.76 -2.44 -2.23
C LYS A 51 14.07 -3.43 -1.29
N LEU A 52 12.77 -3.27 -1.04
CA LEU A 52 12.01 -4.22 -0.22
C LEU A 52 11.95 -5.59 -0.90
N LEU A 53 11.66 -5.63 -2.21
CA LEU A 53 11.63 -6.88 -2.98
C LEU A 53 12.99 -7.60 -2.95
N SER A 54 14.11 -6.88 -2.98
CA SER A 54 15.43 -7.52 -2.93
C SER A 54 15.73 -8.21 -1.59
N LEU A 55 15.00 -7.86 -0.53
CA LEU A 55 15.13 -8.51 0.79
C LEU A 55 14.19 -9.72 0.93
N GLY A 56 13.25 -9.92 -0.01
CA GLY A 56 12.23 -10.95 0.11
C GLY A 56 12.77 -12.39 0.06
N GLU A 57 13.95 -12.59 -0.53
CA GLU A 57 14.61 -13.91 -0.53
C GLU A 57 15.31 -14.22 0.80
N ASP A 58 15.52 -13.22 1.65
CA ASP A 58 16.19 -13.35 2.95
C ASP A 58 15.21 -13.53 4.13
N ILE A 59 13.89 -13.51 3.88
CA ILE A 59 12.81 -13.55 4.89
C ILE A 59 11.86 -14.70 4.57
#